data_AF-A0ABD3GWT6-F1
#
_entry.id   AF-A0ABD3GWT6-F1
#
_cell.length_a   1.000
_cell.length_b   1.000
_cell.length_c   1.000
_cell.angle_alpha   90.00
_cell.angle_beta   90.00
_cell.angle_gamma   90.00
#
_symmetry.space_group_name_H-M   'P 1'
#
loop_
_entity.id
_entity.type
_entity.pdbx_description
1 polymer ?
#
loop_
_entity_poly.entity_id
_entity_poly.type
_entity_poly.pdbx_seq_one_letter_code
_entity_poly.pdbx_strand_id
1 'polypeptide(L)'
;MLNTDDNFFLQLLAIGVGVAGLALGIGIPVFYETQVKGAEQRENDQPCFPCKGTGSQTCRCCSGAGTITVLLGGDEKEVSKCINCEGNGAITCTTCQGSGVQPLYLDRREFKDDD
;
A
#
# COMPACT_ATOMS: atom_id res chain seq x y z
N MET A 1 -8.29 -35.26 -57.25
CA MET A 1 -7.26 -35.77 -56.33
C MET A 1 -6.35 -34.60 -56.00
N LEU A 2 -6.35 -34.13 -54.76
CA LEU A 2 -5.32 -33.19 -54.29
C LEU A 2 -3.98 -33.95 -54.25
N ASN A 3 -2.91 -33.30 -54.70
CA ASN A 3 -1.62 -33.94 -54.89
C ASN A 3 -1.00 -34.28 -53.51
N THR A 4 -0.13 -35.29 -53.44
CA THR A 4 0.51 -35.70 -52.16
C THR A 4 1.32 -34.55 -51.54
N ASP A 5 1.85 -33.66 -52.38
CA ASP A 5 2.56 -32.43 -52.00
C ASP A 5 1.64 -31.36 -51.38
N ASP A 6 0.38 -31.26 -51.83
CA ASP A 6 -0.60 -30.31 -51.29
C ASP A 6 -1.01 -30.70 -49.86
N ASN A 7 -1.14 -32.00 -49.57
CA ASN A 7 -1.44 -32.50 -48.23
C ASN A 7 -0.29 -32.27 -47.25
N PHE A 8 0.96 -32.44 -47.71
CA PHE A 8 2.13 -32.15 -46.89
C PHE A 8 2.24 -30.66 -46.55
N PHE A 9 1.98 -29.78 -47.53
CA PHE A 9 1.94 -28.34 -47.30
C PHE A 9 0.82 -27.93 -46.31
N LEU A 10 -0.37 -28.51 -46.45
CA LEU A 10 -1.49 -28.28 -45.52
C LEU A 10 -1.16 -28.73 -44.09
N GLN A 11 -0.44 -29.85 -43.92
CA GLN A 11 -0.01 -30.32 -42.60
C GLN A 11 1.00 -29.37 -41.95
N LEU A 12 1.99 -28.88 -42.69
CA LEU A 12 2.96 -27.91 -42.17
C LEU A 12 2.29 -26.58 -41.78
N LEU A 13 1.33 -26.12 -42.58
CA LEU A 13 0.53 -24.93 -42.28
C LEU A 13 -0.26 -25.13 -40.98
N ALA A 14 -0.94 -26.27 -40.83
CA ALA A 14 -1.74 -26.59 -39.65
C ALA A 14 -0.88 -26.66 -38.38
N ILE A 15 0.29 -27.31 -38.45
CA ILE A 15 1.24 -27.37 -37.33
C ILE A 15 1.77 -25.98 -36.99
N GLY A 16 2.15 -25.18 -38.00
CA GLY A 16 2.66 -23.82 -37.80
C GLY A 16 1.65 -22.91 -37.10
N VAL A 17 0.39 -22.93 -37.53
CA VAL A 17 -0.69 -22.18 -36.87
C VAL A 17 -0.92 -22.68 -35.44
N GLY A 18 -0.88 -23.99 -35.22
CA GLY A 18 -1.03 -24.58 -33.89
C GLY A 18 0.06 -24.14 -32.91
N VAL A 19 1.32 -24.19 -33.32
CA VAL A 19 2.46 -23.77 -32.48
C VAL A 19 2.44 -22.27 -32.24
N ALA A 20 2.16 -21.46 -33.27
CA ALA A 20 2.06 -20.01 -33.13
C ALA A 20 0.92 -19.62 -32.16
N GLY A 21 -0.24 -20.28 -32.26
CA GLY A 21 -1.37 -20.06 -31.35
C GLY A 21 -1.03 -20.39 -29.89
N LEU A 22 -0.36 -21.52 -29.64
CA LEU A 22 0.10 -21.89 -28.30
C LEU A 22 1.12 -20.90 -27.74
N ALA A 23 2.10 -20.50 -28.56
CA ALA A 23 3.13 -19.55 -28.15
C ALA A 23 2.53 -18.19 -27.77
N LEU A 24 1.60 -17.67 -28.56
CA LEU A 24 0.87 -16.44 -28.24
C LEU A 24 -0.03 -16.60 -27.02
N GLY A 25 -0.73 -17.74 -26.91
CA GLY A 25 -1.63 -18.03 -25.80
C GLY A 25 -0.95 -18.05 -24.43
N ILE A 26 0.32 -18.46 -24.37
CA ILE A 26 1.12 -18.45 -23.12
C ILE A 26 1.92 -17.13 -23.00
N GLY A 27 2.50 -16.66 -24.09
CA GLY A 27 3.39 -15.49 -24.08
C GLY A 27 2.69 -14.19 -23.69
N ILE A 28 1.45 -14.00 -24.13
CA ILE A 28 0.68 -12.78 -23.82
C ILE A 28 0.39 -12.67 -22.31
N PRO A 29 -0.21 -13.69 -21.64
CA PRO A 29 -0.40 -13.64 -20.19
C PRO A 29 0.91 -13.43 -19.41
N VAL A 30 1.98 -14.14 -19.78
CA VAL A 30 3.29 -14.00 -19.12
C VAL A 30 3.83 -12.57 -19.25
N PHE A 31 3.76 -11.98 -20.44
CA PHE A 31 4.17 -10.59 -20.65
C PHE A 31 3.38 -9.62 -19.77
N TYR A 32 2.06 -9.72 -19.74
CA TYR A 32 1.24 -8.84 -18.89
C TYR A 32 1.50 -9.07 -17.40
N GLU A 33 1.69 -10.31 -16.94
CA GLU A 33 2.05 -10.60 -15.55
C GLU A 33 3.37 -9.96 -15.13
N THR A 34 4.40 -9.97 -15.99
CA THR A 34 5.69 -9.34 -15.66
C THR A 34 5.55 -7.84 -15.45
N GLN A 35 4.72 -7.18 -16.26
CA GLN A 35 4.44 -5.75 -16.13
C GLN A 35 3.64 -5.44 -14.86
N VAL A 36 2.70 -6.31 -14.49
CA VAL A 36 1.91 -6.17 -13.25
C VAL A 36 2.78 -6.36 -12.01
N LYS A 37 3.61 -7.40 -11.96
CA LYS A 37 4.52 -7.68 -10.82
C LYS A 37 5.52 -6.53 -10.60
N GLY A 38 6.02 -5.92 -11.67
CA GLY A 38 6.90 -4.74 -11.58
C GLY A 38 6.20 -3.46 -11.13
N ALA A 39 4.87 -3.38 -11.26
CA ALA A 39 4.08 -2.26 -10.72
C ALA A 39 3.72 -2.47 -9.24
N GLU A 40 3.53 -3.73 -8.83
CA GLU A 40 3.27 -4.11 -7.43
C GLU A 40 4.51 -3.90 -6.54
N GLN A 41 5.71 -4.18 -7.04
CA GLN A 41 6.96 -4.00 -6.30
C GLN A 41 7.42 -2.54 -6.14
N ARG A 42 6.59 -1.56 -6.52
CA ARG A 42 6.94 -0.16 -6.29
C ARG A 42 6.90 0.10 -4.79
N GLU A 43 8.08 0.23 -4.19
CA GLU A 43 8.19 0.67 -2.80
C GLU A 43 7.42 1.97 -2.62
N ASN A 44 6.57 1.99 -1.60
CA ASN A 44 5.76 3.14 -1.27
C ASN A 44 6.53 4.02 -0.29
N ASP A 45 7.06 5.13 -0.79
CA ASP A 45 7.77 6.15 -0.02
C ASP A 45 6.93 7.42 0.17
N GLN A 46 5.66 7.40 -0.23
CA GLN A 46 4.81 8.58 -0.17
C GLN A 46 4.60 8.99 1.29
N PRO A 47 4.98 10.22 1.69
CA PRO A 47 4.84 10.66 3.06
C PRO A 47 3.35 10.72 3.43
N CYS A 48 3.02 10.19 4.61
CA CYS A 48 1.68 10.20 5.17
C CYS A 48 1.17 11.65 5.27
N PHE A 49 0.13 11.98 4.49
CA PHE A 49 -0.37 13.34 4.36
C PHE A 49 -0.67 14.03 5.70
N PRO A 50 -1.40 13.42 6.66
CA PRO A 50 -1.66 14.06 7.95
C PRO A 50 -0.40 14.38 8.76
N CYS A 51 0.59 13.48 8.83
CA CYS A 51 1.78 13.66 9.68
C CYS A 51 3.01 14.16 8.92
N LYS A 52 2.89 14.38 7.60
CA LYS A 52 3.99 14.80 6.72
C LYS A 52 5.22 13.90 6.83
N GLY A 53 5.03 12.59 7.00
CA GLY A 53 6.14 11.63 7.09
C GLY A 53 6.67 11.36 8.50
N THR A 54 6.25 12.10 9.53
CA THR A 54 6.85 11.96 10.88
C THR A 54 6.39 10.74 11.66
N GLY A 55 5.30 10.08 11.25
CA GLY A 55 4.66 9.01 12.00
C GLY A 55 3.92 9.49 13.27
N SER A 56 3.96 10.78 13.59
CA SER A 56 3.39 11.33 14.81
C SER A 56 2.64 12.64 14.58
N GLN A 57 1.66 12.91 15.43
CA GLN A 57 0.89 14.14 15.44
C GLN A 57 1.12 14.87 16.74
N THR A 58 1.23 16.20 16.70
CA THR A 58 1.24 17.01 17.92
C THR A 58 -0.04 16.75 18.71
N CYS A 59 0.10 16.48 20.00
CA CYS A 59 -1.05 16.23 20.87
C CYS A 59 -1.86 17.52 20.98
N ARG A 60 -3.07 17.50 20.40
CA ARG A 60 -3.93 18.68 20.38
C ARG A 60 -4.47 19.05 21.76
N CYS A 61 -4.55 18.09 22.69
CA CYS A 61 -5.02 18.33 24.06
C CYS A 61 -4.09 19.27 24.84
N CYS A 62 -2.77 19.08 24.74
CA CYS A 62 -1.77 19.94 25.41
C CYS A 62 -1.03 20.88 24.44
N SER A 63 -1.41 20.91 23.16
CA SER A 63 -0.69 21.65 22.10
C SER A 63 0.82 21.38 22.07
N GLY A 64 1.24 20.15 22.39
CA GLY A 64 2.65 19.79 22.45
C GLY A 64 3.34 19.96 23.81
N ALA A 65 2.71 20.59 24.80
CA ALA A 65 3.35 20.88 26.08
C ALA A 65 3.59 19.63 26.97
N GLY A 66 2.85 18.54 26.74
CA GLY A 66 2.89 17.34 27.59
C GLY A 66 2.16 17.50 28.93
N THR A 67 1.74 18.70 29.30
CA THR A 67 0.98 18.99 30.52
C THR A 67 -0.31 19.71 30.19
N ILE A 68 -1.29 19.60 31.09
CA ILE A 68 -2.55 20.35 31.06
C ILE A 68 -2.64 21.12 32.37
N THR A 69 -3.08 22.38 32.29
CA THR A 69 -3.29 23.23 33.48
C THR A 69 -4.78 23.45 33.64
N VAL A 70 -5.32 23.08 34.80
CA VAL A 70 -6.72 23.30 35.15
C VAL A 70 -6.79 24.40 36.20
N LEU A 71 -7.71 25.35 36.01
CA LEU A 71 -8.00 26.40 36.97
C LEU A 71 -9.09 25.88 37.93
N LEU A 72 -8.75 25.72 39.20
CA LEU A 72 -9.66 25.20 40.22
C LEU A 72 -10.53 26.30 40.87
N GLY A 73 -10.19 27.57 40.62
CA GLY A 73 -10.82 28.75 41.23
C GLY A 73 -9.96 29.33 42.35
N GLY A 74 -10.21 30.59 42.74
CA GLY A 74 -9.46 31.24 43.83
C GLY A 74 -7.95 31.35 43.59
N ASP A 75 -7.53 31.58 42.33
CA ASP A 75 -6.13 31.59 41.87
C ASP A 75 -5.38 30.24 41.97
N GLU A 76 -6.03 29.16 42.39
CA GLU A 76 -5.44 27.83 42.41
C GLU A 76 -5.37 27.22 41.01
N LYS A 77 -4.19 26.70 40.67
CA LYS A 77 -3.92 26.01 39.41
C LYS A 77 -3.34 24.64 39.71
N GLU A 78 -3.89 23.63 39.06
CA GLU A 78 -3.32 22.29 39.07
C GLU A 78 -2.70 22.01 37.71
N VAL A 79 -1.42 21.63 37.73
CA VAL A 79 -0.70 21.19 36.53
C VAL A 79 -0.57 19.69 36.61
N SER A 80 -1.17 18.99 35.65
CA SER A 80 -1.10 17.55 35.56
C SER A 80 -0.52 17.10 34.21
N LYS A 81 -0.04 15.86 34.19
CA LYS A 81 0.44 15.20 32.98
C LYS A 81 -0.72 15.09 31.99
N CYS A 82 -0.51 15.46 30.73
CA CYS A 82 -1.55 15.35 29.71
C CYS A 82 -1.88 13.87 29.50
N ILE A 83 -3.11 13.48 29.85
CA ILE A 83 -3.55 12.08 29.80
C ILE A 83 -3.65 11.55 28.36
N ASN A 84 -3.93 12.42 27.39
CA ASN A 84 -4.14 12.02 26.00
C ASN A 84 -2.84 11.62 25.26
N CYS A 85 -1.69 12.16 25.67
CA CYS A 85 -0.39 11.79 25.10
C CYS A 85 0.56 11.22 26.14
N GLU A 86 0.06 10.95 27.34
CA GLU A 86 0.87 10.53 28.48
C GLU A 86 2.16 11.35 28.61
N GLY A 87 2.05 12.68 28.53
CA GLY A 87 3.19 13.57 28.70
C GLY A 87 4.13 13.73 27.50
N ASN A 88 3.99 12.94 26.44
CA ASN A 88 4.91 12.98 25.30
C ASN A 88 4.78 14.23 24.42
N GLY A 89 3.69 15.00 24.54
CA GLY A 89 3.40 16.13 23.66
C GLY A 89 3.03 15.75 22.22
N ALA A 90 3.13 14.48 21.85
CA ALA A 90 2.73 13.94 20.56
C ALA A 90 2.00 12.60 20.74
N ILE A 91 1.19 12.23 19.75
CA ILE A 91 0.51 10.94 19.66
C ILE A 91 0.91 10.27 18.35
N THR A 92 0.91 8.93 18.33
CA THR A 92 1.12 8.18 17.08
C THR A 92 0.08 8.56 16.05
N CYS A 93 0.49 8.81 14.81
CA CYS A 93 -0.44 9.13 13.74
C CYS A 93 -1.30 7.91 13.44
N THR A 94 -2.61 7.99 13.67
CA THR A 94 -3.54 6.88 13.46
C THR A 94 -3.73 6.52 11.99
N THR A 95 -3.41 7.43 11.06
CA THR A 95 -3.52 7.19 9.62
C THR A 95 -2.43 6.26 9.09
N CYS A 96 -1.19 6.41 9.55
CA CYS A 96 -0.07 5.56 9.16
C CYS A 96 0.41 4.63 10.28
N GLN A 97 -0.24 4.65 11.44
CA GLN A 97 0.09 3.84 12.61
C GLN A 97 1.56 3.98 13.04
N GLY A 98 2.15 5.15 12.82
CA GLY A 98 3.55 5.42 13.17
C GLY A 98 4.57 5.23 12.05
N SER A 99 4.21 4.60 10.92
CA SER A 99 5.18 4.34 9.84
C SER A 99 5.68 5.62 9.15
N GLY A 100 4.90 6.70 9.19
CA GLY A 100 5.16 7.90 8.41
C GLY A 100 4.86 7.74 6.91
N VAL A 101 4.56 6.54 6.43
CA VAL A 101 4.24 6.25 5.03
C VAL A 101 2.72 6.24 4.84
N GLN A 102 2.23 6.81 3.74
CA GLN A 102 0.81 6.78 3.40
C GLN A 102 0.43 5.38 2.89
N PRO A 103 -0.44 4.61 3.55
CA PRO A 103 -0.81 3.28 3.04
C PRO A 103 -1.41 3.38 1.64
N LEU A 104 -1.04 2.46 0.74
CA LEU A 104 -1.68 2.39 -0.56
C LEU A 104 -3.16 2.06 -0.37
N TYR A 105 -3.98 2.51 -1.32
CA TYR A 105 -5.42 2.26 -1.26
C TYR A 105 -5.76 0.76 -1.23
N LEU A 106 -4.95 -0.06 -1.90
CA LEU A 106 -5.08 -1.51 -1.93
C LEU A 106 -4.66 -2.14 -0.59
N ASP A 107 -3.53 -1.73 -0.02
CA ASP A 107 -3.03 -2.23 1.27
C ASP A 107 -3.99 -1.97 2.44
N ARG A 108 -4.85 -0.94 2.35
CA ARG A 108 -5.88 -0.68 3.37
C ARG A 108 -6.91 -1.82 3.47
N ARG A 109 -7.11 -2.59 2.39
CA ARG A 109 -8.19 -3.58 2.29
C ARG A 109 -7.78 -4.99 2.67
N GLU A 110 -6.49 -5.26 2.79
CA GLU A 110 -6.04 -6.51 3.40
C GLU A 110 -6.32 -6.42 4.91
N PHE A 111 -7.47 -6.96 5.29
CA PHE A 111 -7.67 -7.36 6.68
C PHE A 111 -6.65 -8.46 6.92
N LYS A 112 -5.69 -8.18 7.80
CA LYS A 112 -4.82 -9.19 8.32
C LYS A 112 -5.72 -10.12 9.13
N ASP A 113 -5.99 -11.30 8.59
CA ASP A 113 -6.63 -12.36 9.36
C ASP A 113 -5.61 -12.73 10.45
N ASP A 114 -5.87 -12.27 11.67
CA ASP A 114 -5.05 -12.59 12.83
C ASP A 114 -5.28 -14.07 13.17
N ASP A 115 -4.35 -14.94 12.75
CA ASP A 115 -4.21 -16.33 13.22
C ASP A 115 -3.90 -16.39 14.74
#